data_AF-A0A848YT44-F1
#
_entry.id   AF-A0A848YT44-F1
#
_cell.length_a   1.000
_cell.length_b   1.000
_cell.length_c   1.000
_cell.angle_alpha   90.00
_cell.angle_beta   90.00
_cell.angle_gamma   90.00
#
_symmetry.space_group_name_H-M   'P 1'
#
loop_
_entity.id
_entity.type
_entity.pdbx_description
1 polymer ?
#
loop_
_entity_poly.entity_id
_entity_poly.type
_entity_poly.pdbx_seq_one_letter_code
_entity_poly.pdbx_strand_id
1 'polypeptide(L)'
;MKIYLRINLTDPDTATLLASDPVIGKATFPYVSPPVGGIWFKKAIDVENSVFDRILEFTRTSPGIKFLRHMTFTNKEISQFSHFELFPKKILNDSDKEYDATWTYYNELPLIRTEAKWPIKLLDRLYLASCRVKENAIAVYGHWTNEYVCGKVTSELINSCDLTGIHTIPVFCIKSKKELTDCNQLFSNSILPKALNDASVFETVDDNSPESTPRRYACLSYSYLELNTFNDFNRTAEPWGPWDFPSWVISHRAYEQMLTNKIPFRVQPVFDCDSEIYQVYIKKWKAVLTKLTSNSNHQIMA
;
A
#
# COMPACT_ATOMS: atom_id res chain seq x y z
N MET A 1 -18.31 2.72 4.39
CA MET A 1 -17.07 2.18 3.81
C MET A 1 -17.49 1.27 2.68
N LYS A 2 -16.79 1.37 1.56
CA LYS A 2 -17.06 0.55 0.38
C LYS A 2 -15.81 -0.21 -0.04
N ILE A 3 -16.00 -1.48 -0.37
CA ILE A 3 -14.97 -2.34 -0.94
C ILE A 3 -15.20 -2.34 -2.45
N TYR A 4 -14.18 -1.95 -3.19
CA TYR A 4 -14.16 -2.05 -4.64
C TYR A 4 -13.09 -3.05 -5.07
N LEU A 5 -13.37 -3.79 -6.13
CA LEU A 5 -12.41 -4.68 -6.77
C LEU A 5 -12.24 -4.28 -8.23
N ARG A 6 -11.00 -4.05 -8.65
CA ARG A 6 -10.63 -3.85 -10.05
C ARG A 6 -10.26 -5.20 -10.64
N ILE A 7 -10.76 -5.46 -11.84
CA ILE A 7 -10.46 -6.68 -12.58
C ILE A 7 -9.06 -6.56 -13.21
N ASN A 8 -8.23 -7.58 -13.01
CA ASN A 8 -6.99 -7.82 -13.73
C ASN A 8 -7.07 -9.23 -14.34
N LEU A 9 -7.02 -9.32 -15.66
CA LEU A 9 -7.13 -10.59 -16.37
C LEU A 9 -5.84 -10.88 -17.10
N THR A 10 -5.33 -12.09 -16.91
CA THR A 10 -4.22 -12.64 -17.68
C THR A 10 -4.71 -13.45 -18.88
N ASP A 11 -5.99 -13.85 -18.90
CA ASP A 11 -6.60 -14.65 -19.97
C ASP A 11 -7.33 -13.75 -21.00
N PRO A 12 -6.88 -13.69 -22.26
CA PRO A 12 -7.48 -12.84 -23.30
C PRO A 12 -8.94 -13.18 -23.63
N ASP A 13 -9.32 -14.46 -23.56
CA ASP A 13 -10.67 -14.92 -23.92
C ASP A 13 -11.70 -14.48 -22.88
N THR A 14 -11.41 -14.71 -21.59
CA THR A 14 -12.23 -14.20 -20.48
C THR A 14 -12.31 -12.67 -20.51
N ALA A 15 -11.23 -11.99 -20.85
CA ALA A 15 -11.21 -10.54 -20.92
C ALA A 15 -12.07 -9.99 -22.08
N THR A 16 -12.04 -10.64 -23.23
CA THR A 16 -12.87 -10.30 -24.38
C THR A 16 -14.35 -10.55 -24.07
N LEU A 17 -14.65 -11.69 -23.44
CA LEU A 17 -16.01 -12.03 -23.02
C LEU A 17 -16.59 -10.98 -22.08
N LEU A 18 -15.87 -10.62 -21.01
CA LEU A 18 -16.32 -9.60 -20.05
C LEU A 18 -16.44 -8.21 -20.69
N ALA A 19 -15.53 -7.85 -21.61
CA ALA A 19 -15.59 -6.57 -22.32
C ALA A 19 -16.79 -6.49 -23.29
N SER A 20 -17.21 -7.62 -23.86
CA SER A 20 -18.35 -7.70 -24.78
C SER A 20 -19.71 -7.58 -24.10
N ASP A 21 -19.79 -7.86 -22.80
CA ASP A 21 -21.04 -7.70 -22.05
C ASP A 21 -21.37 -6.20 -21.89
N PRO A 22 -22.56 -5.73 -22.32
CA PRO A 22 -22.86 -4.31 -22.37
C PRO A 22 -22.97 -3.67 -20.98
N VAL A 23 -23.30 -4.44 -19.94
CA VAL A 23 -23.41 -3.95 -18.57
C VAL A 23 -22.02 -3.88 -17.93
N ILE A 24 -21.23 -4.96 -18.06
CA ILE A 24 -19.88 -5.04 -17.51
C ILE A 24 -18.96 -4.08 -18.25
N GLY A 25 -18.94 -4.09 -19.58
CA GLY A 25 -18.13 -3.20 -20.41
C GLY A 25 -18.39 -1.72 -20.11
N LYS A 26 -19.66 -1.32 -19.97
CA LYS A 26 -20.02 0.05 -19.56
C LYS A 26 -19.56 0.39 -18.14
N ALA A 27 -19.64 -0.55 -17.20
CA ALA A 27 -19.25 -0.30 -15.81
C ALA A 27 -17.74 -0.23 -15.61
N THR A 28 -16.98 -1.04 -16.35
CA THR A 28 -15.56 -1.29 -16.13
C THR A 28 -14.63 -0.53 -17.07
N PHE A 29 -15.16 -0.04 -18.21
CA PHE A 29 -14.43 0.72 -19.23
C PHE A 29 -13.20 -0.05 -19.74
N PRO A 30 -13.41 -1.20 -20.41
CA PRO A 30 -12.33 -1.99 -20.97
C PRO A 30 -11.60 -1.19 -22.06
N TYR A 31 -10.28 -1.35 -22.11
CA TYR A 31 -9.48 -0.85 -23.22
C TYR A 31 -8.36 -1.83 -23.53
N VAL A 32 -8.01 -1.92 -24.81
CA VAL A 32 -6.86 -2.71 -25.27
C VAL A 32 -5.59 -1.89 -25.00
N SER A 33 -4.64 -2.44 -24.26
CA SER A 33 -3.35 -1.79 -24.00
C SER A 33 -2.36 -2.14 -25.13
N PRO A 34 -1.97 -1.19 -26.00
CA PRO A 34 -1.11 -1.46 -27.15
C PRO A 34 0.24 -2.14 -26.83
N PRO A 35 0.97 -1.79 -25.75
CA PRO A 35 2.27 -2.41 -25.49
C PRO A 35 2.20 -3.84 -24.92
N VAL A 36 1.03 -4.33 -24.50
CA VAL A 36 0.89 -5.62 -23.79
C VAL A 36 -0.15 -6.55 -24.43
N GLY A 37 -0.89 -6.11 -25.45
CA GLY A 37 -1.89 -6.92 -26.16
C GLY A 37 -3.12 -7.35 -25.35
N GLY A 38 -3.19 -6.99 -24.06
CA GLY A 38 -4.29 -7.38 -23.15
C GLY A 38 -5.40 -6.34 -23.00
N ILE A 39 -6.56 -6.78 -22.52
CA ILE A 39 -7.69 -5.93 -22.15
C ILE A 39 -7.58 -5.53 -20.67
N TRP A 40 -7.64 -4.24 -20.41
CA TRP A 40 -7.54 -3.66 -19.07
C TRP A 40 -8.84 -2.99 -18.67
N PHE A 41 -9.28 -3.25 -17.43
CA PHE A 41 -10.50 -2.67 -16.86
C PHE A 41 -10.14 -1.49 -15.96
N LYS A 42 -10.47 -0.27 -16.40
CA LYS A 42 -10.03 0.95 -15.71
C LYS A 42 -10.70 1.14 -14.36
N LYS A 43 -11.99 0.82 -14.26
CA LYS A 43 -12.79 1.11 -13.06
C LYS A 43 -12.85 -0.07 -12.11
N ALA A 44 -12.69 0.23 -10.82
CA ALA A 44 -12.99 -0.70 -9.75
C ALA A 44 -14.51 -0.77 -9.55
N ILE A 45 -15.00 -1.94 -9.14
CA ILE A 45 -16.42 -2.27 -9.06
C ILE A 45 -16.78 -2.46 -7.60
N ASP A 46 -17.87 -1.84 -7.17
CA ASP A 46 -18.42 -2.01 -5.83
C ASP A 46 -18.91 -3.47 -5.67
N VAL A 47 -18.37 -4.19 -4.68
CA VAL A 47 -18.68 -5.61 -4.45
C VAL A 47 -20.12 -5.86 -3.99
N GLU A 48 -20.83 -4.79 -3.60
CA GLU A 48 -22.24 -4.82 -3.21
C GLU A 48 -23.16 -4.57 -4.43
N ASN A 49 -22.60 -4.27 -5.62
CA ASN A 49 -23.37 -3.98 -6.83
C ASN A 49 -23.65 -5.26 -7.65
N SER A 50 -24.82 -5.34 -8.29
CA SER A 50 -25.22 -6.42 -9.19
C SER A 50 -24.28 -6.65 -10.38
N VAL A 51 -23.50 -5.65 -10.79
CA VAL A 51 -22.43 -5.81 -11.80
C VAL A 51 -21.38 -6.81 -11.31
N PHE A 52 -21.02 -6.76 -10.03
CA PHE A 52 -20.05 -7.70 -9.46
C PHE A 52 -20.61 -9.13 -9.49
N ASP A 53 -21.87 -9.33 -9.08
CA ASP A 53 -22.51 -10.65 -9.14
C ASP A 53 -22.60 -11.18 -10.59
N ARG A 54 -22.87 -10.30 -11.56
CA ARG A 54 -22.85 -10.65 -13.00
C ARG A 54 -21.48 -11.11 -13.46
N ILE A 55 -20.40 -10.46 -13.02
CA ILE A 55 -19.02 -10.87 -13.36
C ILE A 55 -18.72 -12.25 -12.81
N LEU A 56 -19.06 -12.50 -11.53
CA LEU A 56 -18.80 -13.79 -10.90
C LEU A 56 -19.55 -14.94 -11.58
N GLU A 57 -20.77 -14.69 -12.08
CA GLU A 57 -21.50 -15.68 -12.85
C GLU A 57 -20.85 -15.92 -14.22
N PHE A 58 -20.42 -14.87 -14.92
CA PHE A 58 -19.71 -14.98 -16.19
C PHE A 58 -18.41 -15.78 -16.07
N THR A 59 -17.72 -15.67 -14.95
CA THR A 59 -16.43 -16.32 -14.74
C THR A 59 -16.52 -17.59 -13.92
N ARG A 60 -17.72 -18.12 -13.68
CA ARG A 60 -17.91 -19.35 -12.92
C ARG A 60 -17.18 -20.57 -13.50
N THR A 61 -17.09 -20.63 -14.84
CA THR A 61 -16.42 -21.72 -15.57
C THR A 61 -15.14 -21.27 -16.27
N SER A 62 -14.66 -20.05 -16.02
CA SER A 62 -13.44 -19.54 -16.65
C SER A 62 -12.19 -19.96 -15.86
N PRO A 63 -10.98 -19.75 -16.42
CA PRO A 63 -9.71 -19.93 -15.71
C PRO A 63 -9.52 -19.04 -14.47
N GLY A 64 -10.50 -18.20 -14.13
CA GLY A 64 -10.47 -17.30 -12.99
C GLY A 64 -10.11 -15.85 -13.36
N ILE A 65 -10.31 -14.95 -12.40
CA ILE A 65 -10.02 -13.53 -12.51
C ILE A 65 -9.06 -13.18 -11.38
N LYS A 66 -8.06 -12.33 -11.66
CA LYS A 66 -7.29 -11.69 -10.61
C LYS A 66 -7.94 -10.35 -10.23
N PHE A 67 -8.22 -10.13 -8.94
CA PHE A 67 -8.83 -8.89 -8.48
C PHE A 67 -7.81 -8.02 -7.74
N LEU A 68 -7.65 -6.77 -8.16
CA LEU A 68 -6.92 -5.75 -7.43
C LEU A 68 -7.87 -5.01 -6.50
N ARG A 69 -7.51 -4.91 -5.22
CA ARG A 69 -8.32 -4.22 -4.23
C ARG A 69 -8.34 -2.70 -4.41
N HIS A 70 -9.45 -2.09 -4.02
CA HIS A 70 -9.54 -0.66 -3.81
C HIS A 70 -10.58 -0.36 -2.74
N MET A 71 -10.16 0.21 -1.61
CA MET A 71 -11.10 0.61 -0.57
C MET A 71 -11.30 2.11 -0.56
N THR A 72 -12.53 2.54 -0.30
CA THR A 72 -12.84 3.96 -0.14
C THR A 72 -13.63 4.20 1.14
N PHE A 73 -13.31 5.34 1.74
CA PHE A 73 -13.88 5.81 2.99
C PHE A 73 -14.37 7.23 2.80
N THR A 74 -15.50 7.56 3.43
CA THR A 74 -15.96 8.94 3.50
C THR A 74 -15.12 9.72 4.52
N ASN A 75 -15.11 11.06 4.43
CA ASN A 75 -14.42 11.88 5.43
C ASN A 75 -14.94 11.63 6.86
N LYS A 76 -16.25 11.38 7.01
CA LYS A 76 -16.88 11.02 8.29
C LYS A 76 -16.38 9.68 8.83
N GLU A 77 -16.03 8.75 7.96
CA GLU A 77 -15.45 7.47 8.37
C GLU A 77 -13.99 7.65 8.73
N ILE A 78 -13.22 8.37 7.91
CA ILE A 78 -11.80 8.68 8.17
C ILE A 78 -11.64 9.34 9.55
N SER A 79 -12.51 10.27 9.93
CA SER A 79 -12.44 10.97 11.21
C SER A 79 -12.67 10.07 12.45
N GLN A 80 -13.07 8.81 12.29
CA GLN A 80 -13.27 7.86 13.39
C GLN A 80 -12.03 7.02 13.70
N PHE A 81 -10.97 7.12 12.89
CA PHE A 81 -9.77 6.31 13.04
C PHE A 81 -8.67 7.06 13.77
N SER A 82 -7.99 6.36 14.69
CA SER A 82 -6.84 6.86 15.43
C SER A 82 -5.53 6.76 14.65
N HIS A 83 -5.46 5.88 13.65
CA HIS A 83 -4.25 5.61 12.88
C HIS A 83 -4.55 5.36 11.41
N PHE A 84 -3.52 5.61 10.59
CA PHE A 84 -3.61 5.55 9.14
C PHE A 84 -2.33 4.96 8.55
N GLU A 85 -2.49 4.08 7.57
CA GLU A 85 -1.38 3.65 6.73
C GLU A 85 -1.12 4.72 5.67
N LEU A 86 0.14 5.11 5.51
CA LEU A 86 0.56 6.17 4.61
C LEU A 86 0.85 5.62 3.20
N PHE A 87 0.23 6.23 2.19
CA PHE A 87 0.42 5.91 0.78
C PHE A 87 0.94 7.10 -0.03
N PRO A 88 1.79 6.86 -1.04
CA PRO A 88 2.30 7.94 -1.87
C PRO A 88 1.22 8.57 -2.72
N LYS A 89 1.26 9.89 -2.83
CA LYS A 89 0.62 10.63 -3.94
C LYS A 89 1.56 10.80 -5.12
N LYS A 90 2.88 10.76 -4.87
CA LYS A 90 3.94 10.92 -5.86
C LYS A 90 4.99 9.82 -5.65
N ILE A 91 5.42 9.24 -6.76
CA ILE A 91 6.58 8.34 -6.81
C ILE A 91 7.72 9.11 -7.49
N LEU A 92 8.91 8.98 -6.94
CA LEU A 92 10.14 9.49 -7.50
C LEU A 92 10.81 8.39 -8.32
N ASN A 93 10.76 8.49 -9.64
CA ASN A 93 11.39 7.51 -10.51
C ASN A 93 12.92 7.57 -10.34
N ASP A 94 13.51 6.50 -9.84
CA ASP A 94 14.95 6.29 -9.81
C ASP A 94 15.48 5.91 -11.21
N SER A 95 16.71 6.31 -11.48
CA SER A 95 17.51 5.80 -12.60
C SER A 95 18.20 4.50 -12.20
N ASP A 96 18.60 3.68 -13.17
CA ASP A 96 19.28 2.40 -12.92
C ASP A 96 20.46 2.52 -11.94
N LYS A 97 21.25 3.61 -12.04
CA LYS A 97 22.38 3.83 -11.14
C LYS A 97 21.92 4.13 -9.71
N GLU A 98 20.87 4.94 -9.54
CA GLU A 98 20.28 5.26 -8.23
C GLU A 98 19.71 3.99 -7.59
N TYR A 99 18.98 3.20 -8.37
CA TYR A 99 18.48 1.88 -8.00
C TYR A 99 19.63 0.98 -7.54
N ASP A 100 20.64 0.75 -8.38
CA ASP A 100 21.75 -0.17 -8.10
C ASP A 100 22.50 0.21 -6.81
N ALA A 101 22.78 1.51 -6.61
CA ALA A 101 23.48 1.99 -5.43
C ALA A 101 22.66 1.77 -4.15
N THR A 102 21.35 2.04 -4.20
CA THR A 102 20.44 1.86 -3.07
C THR A 102 20.17 0.38 -2.81
N TRP A 103 19.99 -0.43 -3.85
CA TRP A 103 19.79 -1.88 -3.78
C TRP A 103 21.01 -2.59 -3.20
N THR A 104 22.22 -2.19 -3.62
CA THR A 104 23.47 -2.72 -3.06
C THR A 104 23.51 -2.51 -1.55
N TYR A 105 23.23 -1.28 -1.09
CA TYR A 105 23.17 -0.97 0.34
C TYR A 105 22.05 -1.73 1.07
N TYR A 106 20.86 -1.80 0.47
CA TYR A 106 19.73 -2.55 1.03
C TYR A 106 20.06 -4.03 1.28
N ASN A 107 20.82 -4.66 0.40
CA ASN A 107 21.25 -6.06 0.57
C ASN A 107 22.22 -6.24 1.74
N GLU A 108 23.03 -5.23 2.06
CA GLU A 108 23.96 -5.23 3.19
C GLU A 108 23.26 -4.99 4.55
N LEU A 109 22.05 -4.42 4.55
CA LEU A 109 21.31 -4.15 5.78
C LEU A 109 20.94 -5.43 6.53
N PRO A 110 21.01 -5.41 7.87
CA PRO A 110 20.63 -6.55 8.70
C PRO A 110 19.12 -6.80 8.63
N LEU A 111 18.75 -8.07 8.69
CA LEU A 111 17.37 -8.48 8.90
C LEU A 111 16.99 -8.26 10.37
N ILE A 112 15.90 -7.54 10.60
CA ILE A 112 15.33 -7.30 11.93
C ILE A 112 14.26 -8.36 12.18
N ARG A 113 14.41 -9.09 13.29
CA ARG A 113 13.41 -10.04 13.77
C ARG A 113 12.39 -9.32 14.65
N THR A 114 11.13 -9.48 14.30
CA THR A 114 9.97 -8.94 15.04
C THR A 114 9.11 -10.11 15.54
N GLU A 115 7.95 -9.83 16.13
CA GLU A 115 6.97 -10.86 16.47
C GLU A 115 6.27 -11.48 15.25
N ALA A 116 6.44 -10.88 14.07
CA ALA A 116 5.95 -11.41 12.82
C ALA A 116 6.80 -12.60 12.34
N LYS A 117 6.19 -13.44 11.50
CA LYS A 117 6.86 -14.59 10.88
C LYS A 117 8.01 -14.18 9.96
N TRP A 118 7.89 -13.02 9.30
CA TRP A 118 8.88 -12.55 8.32
C TRP A 118 9.76 -11.45 8.91
N PRO A 119 11.08 -11.53 8.71
CA PRO A 119 11.95 -10.43 9.07
C PRO A 119 11.72 -9.24 8.13
N ILE A 120 12.09 -8.05 8.60
CA ILE A 120 12.04 -6.82 7.82
C ILE A 120 13.43 -6.18 7.73
N LYS A 121 13.61 -5.26 6.78
CA LYS A 121 14.75 -4.34 6.73
C LYS A 121 14.25 -2.91 6.82
N LEU A 122 15.00 -2.06 7.50
CA LEU A 122 14.74 -0.62 7.55
C LEU A 122 15.81 0.09 6.76
N LEU A 123 15.46 0.56 5.57
CA LEU A 123 16.38 1.26 4.69
C LEU A 123 16.62 2.66 5.24
N ASP A 124 17.82 2.93 5.71
CA ASP A 124 18.25 4.20 6.32
C ASP A 124 19.21 5.00 5.41
N ARG A 125 19.27 4.64 4.13
CA ARG A 125 20.07 5.38 3.17
C ARG A 125 19.52 5.26 1.76
N LEU A 126 19.33 6.40 1.13
CA LEU A 126 18.93 6.50 -0.27
C LEU A 126 20.00 7.25 -1.07
N TYR A 127 20.15 6.87 -2.34
CA TYR A 127 21.02 7.55 -3.29
C TYR A 127 20.22 8.21 -4.42
N LEU A 128 20.50 9.48 -4.68
CA LEU A 128 19.93 10.27 -5.77
C LEU A 128 21.01 11.02 -6.55
N ALA A 129 20.80 11.31 -7.82
CA ALA A 129 21.65 12.23 -8.58
C ALA A 129 21.46 13.67 -8.12
N SER A 130 20.21 14.07 -7.87
CA SER A 130 19.81 15.38 -7.36
C SER A 130 18.45 15.32 -6.67
N CYS A 131 18.13 16.34 -5.86
CA CYS A 131 16.80 16.49 -5.27
C CYS A 131 15.75 16.78 -6.37
N ARG A 132 14.68 15.99 -6.39
CA ARG A 132 13.56 16.08 -7.35
C ARG A 132 12.20 16.20 -6.65
N VAL A 133 12.21 16.33 -5.32
CA VAL A 133 11.03 16.52 -4.48
C VAL A 133 10.87 18.02 -4.24
N LYS A 134 9.64 18.52 -4.34
CA LYS A 134 9.37 19.93 -4.03
C LYS A 134 9.59 20.17 -2.53
N GLU A 135 10.03 21.37 -2.16
CA GLU A 135 10.36 21.73 -0.77
C GLU A 135 9.26 21.36 0.24
N ASN A 136 7.99 21.57 -0.12
CA ASN A 136 6.81 21.28 0.71
C ASN A 136 6.08 19.97 0.33
N ALA A 137 6.81 18.96 -0.15
CA ALA A 137 6.23 17.68 -0.54
C ALA A 137 6.98 16.47 0.02
N ILE A 138 6.31 15.33 -0.06
CA ILE A 138 6.90 13.99 0.09
C ILE A 138 6.69 13.19 -1.20
N ALA A 139 7.58 12.24 -1.46
CA ALA A 139 7.46 11.26 -2.54
C ALA A 139 8.10 9.94 -2.12
N VAL A 140 7.52 8.81 -2.54
CA VAL A 140 8.17 7.50 -2.35
C VAL A 140 9.32 7.35 -3.33
N TYR A 141 10.42 6.76 -2.87
CA TYR A 141 11.61 6.47 -3.67
C TYR A 141 11.41 5.21 -4.52
N GLY A 142 11.45 5.37 -5.84
CA GLY A 142 11.27 4.28 -6.79
C GLY A 142 9.91 3.60 -6.69
N HIS A 143 9.67 2.66 -7.60
CA HIS A 143 8.47 1.81 -7.55
C HIS A 143 8.64 0.59 -6.64
N TRP A 144 9.87 0.36 -6.18
CA TRP A 144 10.24 -0.87 -5.50
C TRP A 144 10.39 -0.73 -3.99
N THR A 145 10.57 0.48 -3.46
CA THR A 145 10.63 0.70 -2.00
C THR A 145 9.29 1.18 -1.45
N ASN A 146 9.22 1.28 -0.12
CA ASN A 146 8.21 2.05 0.58
C ASN A 146 8.82 3.21 1.40
N GLU A 147 9.96 3.73 0.96
CA GLU A 147 10.68 4.80 1.64
C GLU A 147 10.33 6.17 1.09
N TYR A 148 10.23 7.17 1.96
CA TYR A 148 9.81 8.52 1.56
C TYR A 148 10.99 9.49 1.57
N VAL A 149 11.10 10.27 0.50
CA VAL A 149 11.94 11.47 0.43
C VAL A 149 11.04 12.69 0.58
N CYS A 150 11.45 13.62 1.43
CA CYS A 150 10.78 14.89 1.66
C CYS A 150 11.67 16.06 1.24
N GLY A 151 11.04 17.14 0.77
CA GLY A 151 11.74 18.39 0.51
C GLY A 151 12.15 19.10 1.81
N LYS A 152 13.08 20.05 1.68
CA LYS A 152 13.66 20.78 2.82
C LYS A 152 12.62 21.40 3.78
N VAL A 153 11.63 22.12 3.28
CA VAL A 153 10.59 22.75 4.12
C VAL A 153 9.75 21.70 4.87
N THR A 154 9.38 20.60 4.21
CA THR A 154 8.70 19.48 4.87
C THR A 154 9.56 18.86 5.96
N SER A 155 10.87 18.73 5.72
CA SER A 155 11.82 18.18 6.69
C SER A 155 11.92 19.06 7.94
N GLU A 156 12.07 20.39 7.76
CA GLU A 156 12.11 21.36 8.85
C GLU A 156 10.81 21.36 9.66
N LEU A 157 9.68 21.23 8.97
CA LEU A 157 8.38 21.11 9.61
C LEU A 157 8.26 19.84 10.46
N ILE A 158 8.60 18.66 9.93
CA ILE A 158 8.55 17.40 10.68
C ILE A 158 9.42 17.49 11.94
N ASN A 159 10.60 18.09 11.82
CA ASN A 159 11.50 18.28 12.96
C ASN A 159 11.01 19.31 13.99
N SER A 160 10.05 20.18 13.64
CA SER A 160 9.49 21.20 14.54
C SER A 160 8.12 20.85 15.13
N CYS A 161 7.40 19.88 14.55
CA CYS A 161 6.04 19.50 14.97
C CYS A 161 5.95 18.62 16.24
N ASP A 162 7.07 18.37 16.94
CA ASP A 162 7.13 17.50 18.14
C ASP A 162 6.45 16.13 17.95
N LEU A 163 6.51 15.59 16.73
CA LEU A 163 5.96 14.27 16.39
C LEU A 163 6.93 13.18 16.80
N THR A 164 6.43 12.12 17.43
CA THR A 164 7.27 11.04 17.96
C THR A 164 7.53 9.95 16.93
N GLY A 165 8.63 9.21 17.09
CA GLY A 165 8.96 8.05 16.24
C GLY A 165 9.34 8.39 14.80
N ILE A 166 9.56 9.66 14.47
CA ILE A 166 10.06 10.10 13.17
C ILE A 166 11.30 10.97 13.33
N HIS A 167 12.21 10.86 12.38
CA HIS A 167 13.23 11.86 12.13
C HIS A 167 13.58 11.88 10.65
N THR A 168 14.29 12.92 10.23
CA THR A 168 14.76 13.06 8.86
C THR A 168 16.25 12.79 8.78
N ILE A 169 16.67 11.95 7.82
CA ILE A 169 18.08 11.62 7.60
C ILE A 169 18.53 12.07 6.20
N PRO A 170 19.83 12.32 5.99
CA PRO A 170 20.31 12.80 4.70
C PRO A 170 20.08 11.82 3.55
N VAL A 171 19.77 12.35 2.36
CA VAL A 171 19.85 11.60 1.10
C VAL A 171 21.20 11.86 0.46
N PHE A 172 21.85 10.84 -0.10
CA PHE A 172 23.22 10.98 -0.61
C PHE A 172 23.24 11.15 -2.14
N CYS A 173 24.09 12.07 -2.61
CA CYS A 173 24.36 12.22 -4.02
C CYS A 173 25.14 11.00 -4.55
N ILE A 174 24.64 10.32 -5.58
CA ILE A 174 25.28 9.12 -6.10
C ILE A 174 26.70 9.37 -6.62
N LYS A 175 26.93 10.52 -7.25
CA LYS A 175 28.21 10.88 -7.89
C LYS A 175 29.24 11.37 -6.88
N SER A 176 28.86 12.32 -6.02
CA SER A 176 29.79 12.95 -5.07
C SER A 176 29.88 12.21 -3.74
N LYS A 177 28.94 11.30 -3.45
CA LYS A 177 28.74 10.63 -2.15
C LYS A 177 28.52 11.59 -0.97
N LYS A 178 28.28 12.87 -1.25
CA LYS A 178 27.92 13.89 -0.25
C LYS A 178 26.42 13.96 -0.04
N GLU A 179 26.01 14.45 1.11
CA GLU A 179 24.60 14.72 1.43
C GLU A 179 24.01 15.76 0.48
N LEU A 180 22.74 15.55 0.09
CA LEU A 180 21.93 16.53 -0.60
C LEU A 180 21.32 17.48 0.43
N THR A 181 21.40 18.79 0.17
CA THR A 181 20.94 19.83 1.11
C THR A 181 19.45 20.14 1.02
N ASP A 182 18.81 19.72 -0.08
CA ASP A 182 17.47 20.21 -0.45
C ASP A 182 16.37 19.14 -0.23
N CYS A 183 16.76 17.94 0.21
CA CYS A 183 15.84 16.88 0.58
C CYS A 183 16.44 15.95 1.64
N ASN A 184 15.56 15.36 2.42
CA ASN A 184 15.88 14.33 3.41
C ASN A 184 14.98 13.11 3.23
N GLN A 185 15.44 11.95 3.68
CA GLN A 185 14.61 10.77 3.82
C GLN A 185 13.84 10.84 5.14
N LEU A 186 12.57 10.45 5.12
CA LEU A 186 11.83 10.17 6.35
C LEU A 186 12.28 8.82 6.90
N PHE A 187 12.61 8.75 8.18
CA PHE A 187 13.03 7.51 8.81
C PHE A 187 12.37 7.32 10.17
N SER A 188 12.10 6.05 10.47
CA SER A 188 11.53 5.60 11.74
C SER A 188 12.06 4.20 12.02
N ASN A 189 12.58 4.01 13.23
CA ASN A 189 12.90 2.72 13.81
C ASN A 189 11.82 2.23 14.79
N SER A 190 10.70 2.97 14.91
CA SER A 190 9.55 2.55 15.71
C SER A 190 8.80 1.48 14.94
N ILE A 191 8.78 0.25 15.45
CA ILE A 191 8.12 -0.89 14.81
C ILE A 191 6.92 -1.27 15.67
N LEU A 192 5.73 -1.27 15.08
CA LEU A 192 4.50 -1.75 15.71
C LEU A 192 4.63 -3.24 16.05
N PRO A 193 3.77 -3.79 16.93
CA PRO A 193 3.61 -5.24 17.02
C PRO A 193 3.11 -5.80 15.68
N LYS A 194 2.98 -7.13 15.59
CA LYS A 194 2.39 -7.74 14.41
C LYS A 194 0.93 -7.33 14.26
N ALA A 195 0.51 -7.04 13.03
CA ALA A 195 -0.88 -6.83 12.69
C ALA A 195 -1.70 -8.11 12.93
N LEU A 196 -2.99 -7.94 13.20
CA LEU A 196 -3.91 -9.05 13.36
C LEU A 196 -4.06 -9.80 12.02
N ASN A 197 -3.85 -11.12 12.06
CA ASN A 197 -4.11 -11.99 10.93
C ASN A 197 -5.61 -12.33 10.85
N ASP A 198 -6.38 -11.45 10.22
CA ASP A 198 -7.82 -11.60 10.03
C ASP A 198 -8.19 -12.11 8.63
N ALA A 199 -9.50 -12.17 8.34
CA ALA A 199 -10.00 -12.68 7.06
C ALA A 199 -9.50 -11.90 5.82
N SER A 200 -8.81 -10.78 5.99
CA SER A 200 -8.30 -9.95 4.91
C SER A 200 -6.80 -10.11 4.62
N VAL A 201 -6.12 -10.99 5.36
CA VAL A 201 -4.70 -11.34 5.19
C VAL A 201 -4.60 -12.75 4.62
N PHE A 202 -3.78 -12.93 3.59
CA PHE A 202 -3.61 -14.21 2.90
C PHE A 202 -2.15 -14.46 2.57
N GLU A 203 -1.75 -15.72 2.66
CA GLU A 203 -0.46 -16.15 2.12
C GLU A 203 -0.64 -16.37 0.61
N THR A 204 0.02 -15.55 -0.21
CA THR A 204 -0.07 -15.63 -1.68
C THR A 204 1.30 -15.77 -2.27
N VAL A 205 1.45 -16.69 -3.21
CA VAL A 205 2.72 -16.90 -3.91
C VAL A 205 2.83 -15.85 -5.02
N ASP A 206 3.73 -14.88 -4.87
CA ASP A 206 4.17 -14.09 -6.01
C ASP A 206 4.88 -15.03 -7.00
N ASP A 207 4.49 -14.94 -8.27
CA ASP A 207 5.14 -15.49 -9.47
C ASP A 207 6.27 -16.51 -9.20
N ASN A 208 5.88 -17.71 -8.78
CA ASN A 208 6.73 -18.91 -8.69
C ASN A 208 7.94 -18.85 -7.73
N SER A 209 7.97 -17.94 -6.75
CA SER A 209 8.97 -18.02 -5.67
C SER A 209 8.52 -19.04 -4.60
N PRO A 210 9.32 -20.08 -4.27
CA PRO A 210 9.01 -21.02 -3.18
C PRO A 210 8.89 -20.34 -1.81
N GLU A 211 9.39 -19.12 -1.67
CA GLU A 211 9.33 -18.29 -0.47
C GLU A 211 8.29 -17.19 -0.65
N SER A 212 7.01 -17.61 -0.74
CA SER A 212 5.87 -16.69 -0.79
C SER A 212 5.82 -15.82 0.48
N THR A 213 5.82 -14.49 0.28
CA THR A 213 5.51 -13.54 1.34
C THR A 213 3.99 -13.33 1.41
N PRO A 214 3.45 -13.14 2.62
CA PRO A 214 2.04 -12.91 2.82
C PRO A 214 1.70 -11.58 2.18
N ARG A 215 0.49 -11.49 1.65
CA ARG A 215 -0.02 -10.24 1.11
C ARG A 215 -1.31 -9.90 1.85
N ARG A 216 -1.43 -8.62 2.19
CA ARG A 216 -2.63 -8.10 2.84
C ARG A 216 -3.53 -7.48 1.78
N TYR A 217 -4.75 -8.01 1.65
CA TYR A 217 -5.73 -7.51 0.68
C TYR A 217 -6.64 -6.41 1.22
N ALA A 218 -6.50 -5.98 2.47
CA ALA A 218 -7.35 -4.93 3.00
C ALA A 218 -6.61 -4.04 4.00
N CYS A 219 -7.32 -3.24 4.77
CA CYS A 219 -6.73 -2.36 5.76
C CYS A 219 -5.95 -3.15 6.83
N LEU A 220 -4.97 -2.50 7.47
CA LEU A 220 -4.29 -3.05 8.64
C LEU A 220 -5.29 -3.07 9.79
N SER A 221 -5.11 -4.04 10.68
CA SER A 221 -5.90 -4.19 11.90
C SER A 221 -4.96 -4.47 13.06
N TYR A 222 -5.13 -3.78 14.19
CA TYR A 222 -4.37 -3.98 15.42
C TYR A 222 -5.32 -3.93 16.62
N SER A 223 -4.87 -4.37 17.79
CA SER A 223 -5.62 -4.10 19.01
C SER A 223 -5.54 -2.62 19.40
N TYR A 224 -6.61 -2.08 20.00
CA TYR A 224 -6.67 -0.67 20.42
C TYR A 224 -5.50 -0.28 21.33
N LEU A 225 -5.18 -1.16 22.30
CA LEU A 225 -4.17 -0.91 23.31
C LEU A 225 -2.78 -0.79 22.68
N GLU A 226 -2.50 -1.60 21.66
CA GLU A 226 -1.25 -1.55 20.91
C GLU A 226 -1.12 -0.30 20.04
N LEU A 227 -2.22 0.27 19.54
CA LEU A 227 -2.11 1.48 18.71
C LEU A 227 -1.87 2.73 19.54
N ASN A 228 -2.55 2.90 20.68
CA ASN A 228 -2.51 4.17 21.42
C ASN A 228 -1.28 4.36 22.31
N THR A 229 -0.47 3.32 22.52
CA THR A 229 0.78 3.43 23.28
C THR A 229 2.00 3.69 22.41
N PHE A 230 1.84 3.75 21.09
CA PHE A 230 2.94 3.88 20.13
C PHE A 230 3.13 5.32 19.64
N ASN A 231 4.20 5.49 18.86
CA ASN A 231 4.63 6.79 18.36
C ASN A 231 3.70 7.34 17.27
N ASP A 232 3.89 8.60 16.88
CA ASP A 232 3.14 9.19 15.77
C ASP A 232 3.48 8.61 14.41
N PHE A 233 4.70 8.13 14.22
CA PHE A 233 5.15 7.43 13.03
C PHE A 233 5.74 6.08 13.41
N ASN A 234 5.29 5.04 12.71
CA ASN A 234 5.73 3.68 12.94
C ASN A 234 5.86 2.92 11.62
N ARG A 235 6.56 1.79 11.70
CA ARG A 235 6.68 0.76 10.69
C ARG A 235 5.86 -0.45 11.10
N THR A 236 5.26 -1.15 10.15
CA THR A 236 4.66 -2.46 10.42
C THR A 236 5.75 -3.48 10.77
N ALA A 237 5.42 -4.46 11.62
CA ALA A 237 6.33 -5.57 11.91
C ALA A 237 6.54 -6.49 10.71
N GLU A 238 5.60 -6.49 9.77
CA GLU A 238 5.62 -7.31 8.56
C GLU A 238 5.99 -6.52 7.30
N PRO A 239 6.45 -7.23 6.27
CA PRO A 239 6.81 -6.66 4.97
C PRO A 239 5.60 -6.39 4.05
N TRP A 240 4.61 -5.59 4.49
CA TRP A 240 3.36 -5.39 3.76
C TRP A 240 3.44 -4.48 2.52
N GLY A 241 4.50 -3.69 2.40
CA GLY A 241 4.74 -2.78 1.29
C GLY A 241 5.33 -3.47 0.05
N PRO A 242 5.57 -2.70 -1.03
CA PRO A 242 6.25 -3.20 -2.22
C PRO A 242 7.58 -3.85 -1.88
N TRP A 243 7.91 -4.97 -2.55
CA TRP A 243 9.18 -5.70 -2.41
C TRP A 243 9.59 -5.98 -0.97
N ASP A 244 8.59 -6.31 -0.18
CA ASP A 244 8.73 -6.76 1.19
C ASP A 244 9.28 -5.68 2.16
N PHE A 245 9.00 -4.42 1.87
CA PHE A 245 9.26 -3.31 2.81
C PHE A 245 8.14 -3.21 3.85
N PRO A 246 8.44 -2.81 5.10
CA PRO A 246 7.39 -2.51 6.06
C PRO A 246 6.60 -1.26 5.65
N SER A 247 5.28 -1.27 5.91
CA SER A 247 4.40 -0.13 5.68
C SER A 247 4.60 0.96 6.72
N TRP A 248 4.37 2.22 6.32
CA TRP A 248 4.30 3.35 7.24
C TRP A 248 2.91 3.46 7.85
N VAL A 249 2.83 3.55 9.17
CA VAL A 249 1.60 3.83 9.93
C VAL A 249 1.80 5.10 10.73
N ILE A 250 0.85 6.03 10.58
CA ILE A 250 0.86 7.32 11.27
C ILE A 250 -0.34 7.46 12.20
N SER A 251 -0.16 8.18 13.30
CA SER A 251 -1.26 8.56 14.19
C SER A 251 -2.17 9.60 13.53
N HIS A 252 -3.37 9.76 14.09
CA HIS A 252 -4.31 10.82 13.71
C HIS A 252 -3.69 12.21 13.93
N ARG A 253 -2.87 12.37 14.97
CA ARG A 253 -2.15 13.61 15.23
C ARG A 253 -1.20 13.97 14.09
N ALA A 254 -0.38 13.01 13.64
CA ALA A 254 0.50 13.22 12.48
C ALA A 254 -0.30 13.48 11.20
N TYR A 255 -1.39 12.76 10.98
CA TYR A 255 -2.29 12.98 9.85
C TYR A 255 -2.81 14.43 9.78
N GLU A 256 -3.33 14.96 10.90
CA GLU A 256 -3.84 16.32 10.99
C GLU A 256 -2.74 17.37 10.80
N GLN A 257 -1.53 17.12 11.32
CA GLN A 257 -0.38 17.99 11.07
C GLN A 257 0.00 18.03 9.59
N MET A 258 0.04 16.87 8.92
CA MET A 258 0.34 16.81 7.50
C MET A 258 -0.74 17.51 6.65
N LEU A 259 -2.02 17.38 7.02
CA LEU A 259 -3.12 18.09 6.36
C LEU A 259 -3.03 19.61 6.54
N THR A 260 -2.85 20.07 7.78
CA THR A 260 -2.77 21.49 8.13
C THR A 260 -1.65 22.18 7.35
N ASN A 261 -0.52 21.50 7.20
CA ASN A 261 0.63 21.98 6.46
C ASN A 261 0.59 21.70 4.95
N LYS A 262 -0.54 21.18 4.44
CA LYS A 262 -0.79 20.92 3.01
C LYS A 262 0.25 19.99 2.37
N ILE A 263 0.83 19.08 3.14
CA ILE A 263 1.72 18.07 2.60
C ILE A 263 0.86 17.12 1.73
N PRO A 264 1.24 16.83 0.47
CA PRO A 264 0.49 15.94 -0.39
C PRO A 264 0.74 14.46 -0.05
N PHE A 265 -0.28 13.75 0.43
CA PHE A 265 -0.21 12.31 0.69
C PHE A 265 -1.56 11.63 0.47
N ARG A 266 -1.61 10.31 0.65
CA ARG A 266 -2.83 9.51 0.75
C ARG A 266 -2.76 8.66 2.00
N VAL A 267 -3.92 8.29 2.53
CA VAL A 267 -4.01 7.39 3.67
C VAL A 267 -5.06 6.33 3.43
N GLN A 268 -4.85 5.20 4.09
CA GLN A 268 -5.87 4.18 4.31
C GLN A 268 -6.04 4.00 5.83
N PRO A 269 -7.28 3.92 6.34
CA PRO A 269 -7.52 3.65 7.75
C PRO A 269 -6.86 2.37 8.25
N VAL A 270 -6.37 2.42 9.49
CA VAL A 270 -5.94 1.26 10.28
C VAL A 270 -7.03 0.98 11.30
N PHE A 271 -7.57 -0.23 11.28
CA PHE A 271 -8.65 -0.63 12.17
C PHE A 271 -8.14 -0.99 13.57
N ASP A 272 -8.89 -0.54 14.56
CA ASP A 272 -8.90 -1.12 15.88
C ASP A 272 -9.83 -2.34 15.87
N CYS A 273 -9.30 -3.52 16.22
CA CYS A 273 -10.05 -4.78 16.20
C CYS A 273 -11.20 -4.83 17.22
N ASP A 274 -11.18 -3.96 18.23
CA ASP A 274 -12.23 -3.89 19.25
C ASP A 274 -13.38 -2.94 18.84
N SER A 275 -13.24 -2.24 17.72
CA SER A 275 -14.22 -1.26 17.25
C SER A 275 -15.40 -1.88 16.50
N GLU A 276 -16.57 -1.25 16.59
CA GLU A 276 -17.76 -1.65 15.82
C GLU A 276 -17.54 -1.58 14.30
N ILE A 277 -16.79 -0.57 13.84
CA ILE A 277 -16.50 -0.38 12.42
C ILE A 277 -15.62 -1.51 11.87
N TYR A 278 -14.72 -2.08 12.69
CA TYR A 278 -13.96 -3.27 12.34
C TYR A 278 -14.86 -4.51 12.17
N GLN A 279 -15.82 -4.73 13.07
CA GLN A 279 -16.75 -5.86 12.96
C GLN A 279 -17.57 -5.80 11.67
N VAL A 280 -18.03 -4.61 11.29
CA VAL A 280 -18.69 -4.37 9.99
C VAL A 280 -17.75 -4.67 8.83
N TYR A 281 -16.50 -4.21 8.93
CA TYR A 281 -15.48 -4.41 7.91
C TYR A 281 -15.16 -5.89 7.66
N ILE A 282 -14.90 -6.68 8.71
CA ILE A 282 -14.63 -8.11 8.56
C ILE A 282 -15.85 -8.87 8.05
N LYS A 283 -17.05 -8.52 8.49
CA LYS A 283 -18.28 -9.12 7.95
C LYS A 283 -18.41 -8.90 6.45
N LYS A 284 -18.09 -7.69 5.96
CA LYS A 284 -18.09 -7.39 4.52
C LYS A 284 -17.03 -8.20 3.79
N TRP A 285 -15.80 -8.27 4.29
CA TRP A 285 -14.75 -9.08 3.65
C TRP A 285 -15.09 -10.56 3.60
N LYS A 286 -15.59 -11.15 4.69
CA LYS A 286 -16.06 -12.54 4.69
C LYS A 286 -17.11 -12.79 3.61
N ALA A 287 -18.09 -11.90 3.47
CA ALA A 287 -19.11 -12.01 2.43
C ALA A 287 -18.51 -11.92 1.00
N VAL A 288 -17.58 -11.00 0.76
CA VAL A 288 -16.86 -10.88 -0.52
C VAL A 288 -16.09 -12.16 -0.85
N LEU A 289 -15.36 -12.69 0.13
CA LEU A 289 -14.57 -13.91 -0.05
C LEU A 289 -15.45 -15.11 -0.34
N THR A 290 -16.58 -15.27 0.38
CA THR A 290 -17.57 -16.31 0.06
C THR A 290 -18.08 -16.18 -1.37
N LYS A 291 -18.37 -14.96 -1.85
CA LYS A 291 -18.76 -14.75 -3.24
C LYS A 291 -17.65 -15.15 -4.22
N LEU A 292 -16.40 -14.80 -3.94
CA LEU A 292 -15.26 -15.11 -4.80
C LEU A 292 -14.98 -16.61 -4.90
N THR A 293 -15.28 -17.40 -3.86
CA THR A 293 -15.13 -18.87 -3.90
C THR A 293 -16.08 -19.59 -4.85
N SER A 294 -17.01 -18.88 -5.52
CA SER A 294 -17.83 -19.45 -6.60
C SER A 294 -17.02 -20.03 -7.76
N ASN A 295 -15.77 -19.56 -7.94
CA ASN A 295 -14.74 -20.17 -8.77
C ASN A 295 -13.43 -20.23 -7.97
N SER A 296 -12.92 -21.44 -7.73
CA SER A 296 -11.68 -21.67 -6.98
C SER A 296 -10.43 -21.10 -7.64
N ASN A 297 -10.50 -20.74 -8.92
CA ASN A 297 -9.41 -20.14 -9.67
C ASN A 297 -9.41 -18.60 -9.59
N HIS A 298 -10.41 -17.98 -8.97
CA HIS A 298 -10.35 -16.55 -8.67
C HIS A 298 -9.18 -16.28 -7.72
N GLN A 299 -8.36 -15.30 -8.07
CA GLN A 299 -7.25 -14.84 -7.25
C GLN A 299 -7.50 -13.38 -6.84
N ILE A 300 -7.10 -13.01 -5.64
CA ILE A 300 -7.02 -11.60 -5.26
C ILE A 300 -5.53 -11.24 -5.31
N MET A 301 -5.21 -10.03 -5.72
CA MET A 301 -3.85 -9.47 -5.72
C MET A 301 -3.83 -8.23 -4.84
N ALA A 302 -2.73 -8.05 -4.11
CA ALA A 302 -2.56 -6.93 -3.17
C ALA A 302 -2.25 -5.60 -3.86
#